data_AF-A0A4Y2CI60-F1
#
_entry.id   AF-A0A4Y2CI60-F1
#
_cell.length_a   1.000
_cell.length_b   1.000
_cell.length_c   1.000
_cell.angle_alpha   90.00
_cell.angle_beta   90.00
_cell.angle_gamma   90.00
#
_symmetry.space_group_name_H-M   'P 1'
#
loop_
_entity.id
_entity.type
_entity.pdbx_description
1 polymer ?
#
loop_
_entity_poly.entity_id
_entity_poly.type
_entity_poly.pdbx_seq_one_letter_code
_entity_poly.pdbx_strand_id
1 'polypeptide(L)'
;MLHFASNDISAKSEIAKAEGMSRRNHLHDEMRWKAVGMLQAGSRQSAVARELNVHGSVIHRLWNHYQRDHDASRRRESGRRRITTMAGDCYLLQCTRRRRTLTARQLASQLSAAAGRPISRQTA
;
A
#
# COMPACT_ATOMS: atom_id res chain seq x y z
N MET A 1 47.73 -2.00 -12.51
CA MET A 1 47.47 -1.21 -11.30
C MET A 1 46.05 -0.69 -11.37
N LEU A 2 45.26 -1.01 -10.34
CA LEU A 2 43.86 -0.63 -10.12
C LEU A 2 43.74 0.92 -10.03
N HIS A 3 42.62 1.61 -10.18
CA HIS A 3 41.24 1.39 -9.70
C HIS A 3 40.46 2.63 -10.21
N PHE A 4 39.27 2.52 -10.82
CA PHE A 4 38.26 3.59 -10.78
C PHE A 4 36.89 3.06 -11.25
N ALA A 5 36.12 2.50 -10.31
CA ALA A 5 34.68 2.30 -10.44
C ALA A 5 34.11 1.92 -9.06
N SER A 6 33.93 2.90 -8.16
CA SER A 6 33.39 2.63 -6.81
C SER A 6 32.49 3.73 -6.26
N ASN A 7 31.75 4.45 -7.11
CA ASN A 7 30.78 5.45 -6.63
C ASN A 7 29.30 5.07 -6.81
N ASP A 8 28.95 4.08 -7.65
CA ASP A 8 27.54 3.72 -7.88
C ASP A 8 26.94 2.76 -6.84
N ILE A 9 27.78 2.05 -6.09
CA ILE A 9 27.33 1.07 -5.08
C ILE A 9 26.82 1.78 -3.82
N SER A 10 27.39 2.96 -3.52
CA SER A 10 27.06 3.74 -2.31
C SER A 10 25.63 4.27 -2.34
N ALA A 11 25.19 4.87 -3.47
CA ALA A 11 23.85 5.41 -3.61
C ALA A 11 22.75 4.32 -3.60
N LYS A 12 23.03 3.13 -4.16
CA LYS A 12 22.12 1.98 -4.05
C LYS A 12 21.97 1.48 -2.62
N SER A 13 23.01 1.61 -1.79
CA SER A 13 22.99 1.14 -0.40
C SER A 13 22.16 2.02 0.54
N GLU A 14 22.07 3.33 0.26
CA GLU A 14 21.20 4.24 1.03
C GLU A 14 19.72 4.05 0.72
N ILE A 15 19.37 3.76 -0.55
CA ILE A 15 17.98 3.46 -0.94
C ILE A 15 17.52 2.16 -0.27
N ALA A 16 18.39 1.16 -0.16
CA ALA A 16 18.09 -0.10 0.54
C ALA A 16 17.95 0.05 2.07
N LYS A 17 18.65 1.02 2.69
CA LYS A 17 18.58 1.23 4.15
C LYS A 17 17.27 1.86 4.62
N ALA A 18 16.58 2.62 3.78
CA ALA A 18 15.30 3.24 4.14
C ALA A 18 14.12 2.23 4.15
N GLU A 19 14.22 1.10 3.44
CA GLU A 19 13.18 0.06 3.38
C GLU A 19 13.18 -0.88 4.61
N GLY A 20 14.22 -0.79 5.46
CA GLY A 20 14.43 -1.67 6.62
C GLY A 20 13.59 -1.36 7.87
N MET A 21 12.76 -0.31 7.89
CA MET A 21 12.02 0.09 9.10
C MET A 21 10.60 -0.47 9.24
N SER A 22 10.16 -1.39 8.38
CA SER A 22 8.91 -2.12 8.59
C SER A 22 9.19 -3.56 9.00
N ARG A 23 9.40 -3.79 10.30
CA ARG A 23 9.45 -5.13 10.90
C ARG A 23 8.05 -5.76 10.90
N ARG A 24 7.59 -6.15 9.73
CA ARG A 24 6.42 -7.00 9.55
C ARG A 24 6.90 -8.23 8.79
N ASN A 25 6.57 -9.41 9.31
CA ASN A 25 6.98 -10.72 8.79
C ASN A 25 6.51 -10.92 7.34
N HIS A 26 7.26 -10.38 6.38
CA HIS A 26 6.91 -10.35 4.97
C HIS A 26 7.92 -11.17 4.17
N LEU A 27 7.40 -12.00 3.26
CA LEU A 27 8.22 -12.72 2.30
C LEU A 27 8.87 -11.72 1.34
N HIS A 28 10.18 -11.86 1.12
CA HIS A 28 10.94 -11.01 0.21
C HIS A 28 10.40 -11.13 -1.23
N ASP A 29 10.40 -10.04 -1.99
CA ASP A 29 9.80 -10.00 -3.34
C ASP A 29 10.48 -10.98 -4.30
N GLU A 30 11.79 -11.21 -4.14
CA GLU A 30 12.53 -12.24 -4.87
C GLU A 30 11.96 -13.65 -4.64
N MET A 31 11.70 -14.01 -3.38
CA MET A 31 11.11 -15.31 -3.04
C MET A 31 9.66 -15.43 -3.55
N ARG A 32 8.93 -14.31 -3.64
CA ARG A 32 7.57 -14.28 -4.19
C ARG A 32 7.58 -14.59 -5.68
N TRP A 33 8.45 -13.94 -6.45
CA TRP A 33 8.59 -14.21 -7.88
C TRP A 33 9.10 -15.63 -8.15
N LYS A 34 10.05 -16.12 -7.35
CA LYS A 34 10.49 -17.53 -7.41
C LYS A 34 9.32 -18.50 -7.15
N ALA A 35 8.54 -18.28 -6.09
CA ALA A 35 7.38 -19.11 -5.77
C ALA A 35 6.36 -19.13 -6.91
N VAL A 36 6.05 -17.97 -7.50
CA VAL A 36 5.10 -17.86 -8.62
C VAL A 36 5.60 -18.62 -9.85
N GLY A 37 6.88 -18.49 -10.20
CA GLY A 37 7.46 -19.23 -11.33
C GLY A 37 7.34 -20.75 -11.14
N MET A 38 7.58 -21.26 -9.94
CA MET A 38 7.41 -22.69 -9.63
C MET A 38 5.96 -23.15 -9.73
N LEU A 39 5.02 -22.33 -9.25
CA LEU A 39 3.59 -22.64 -9.31
C LEU A 39 3.05 -22.62 -10.75
N GLN A 40 3.54 -21.69 -11.58
CA GLN A 40 3.24 -21.65 -13.01
C GLN A 40 3.81 -22.86 -13.75
N ALA A 41 4.97 -23.38 -13.34
CA ALA A 41 5.55 -24.62 -13.86
C ALA A 41 4.80 -25.89 -13.39
N GLY A 42 3.69 -25.77 -12.65
CA GLY A 42 2.87 -26.89 -12.21
C GLY A 42 3.29 -27.51 -10.87
N SER A 43 4.20 -26.88 -10.12
CA SER A 43 4.62 -27.38 -8.81
C SER A 43 3.47 -27.32 -7.80
N ARG A 44 3.38 -28.32 -6.91
CA ARG A 44 2.40 -28.32 -5.81
C ARG A 44 2.76 -27.24 -4.78
N GLN A 45 1.77 -26.52 -4.26
CA GLN A 45 1.98 -25.47 -3.25
C GLN A 45 2.77 -25.95 -2.02
N SER A 46 2.56 -27.20 -1.58
CA SER A 46 3.29 -27.81 -0.48
C SER A 46 4.78 -28.04 -0.78
N ALA A 47 5.13 -28.33 -2.03
CA ALA A 47 6.52 -28.48 -2.46
C ALA A 47 7.23 -27.12 -2.46
N VAL A 48 6.57 -26.10 -3.01
CA VAL A 48 7.06 -24.71 -3.01
C VAL A 48 7.28 -24.20 -1.57
N ALA A 49 6.35 -24.50 -0.66
CA ALA A 49 6.46 -24.12 0.74
C ALA A 49 7.69 -24.76 1.42
N ARG A 50 7.96 -26.05 1.13
CA ARG A 50 9.14 -26.76 1.64
C ARG A 50 10.44 -26.24 1.05
N GLU A 51 10.48 -25.99 -0.26
CA GLU A 51 11.68 -25.47 -0.93
C GLU A 51 12.07 -24.08 -0.41
N LEU A 52 11.08 -23.22 -0.19
CA LEU A 52 11.31 -21.86 0.29
C LEU A 52 11.34 -21.76 1.83
N ASN A 53 11.21 -22.88 2.55
CA ASN A 53 11.13 -22.95 4.01
C ASN A 53 10.12 -21.94 4.60
N VAL A 54 8.96 -21.81 3.96
CA VAL A 54 7.88 -20.89 4.37
C VAL A 54 6.61 -21.66 4.66
N HIS A 55 5.76 -21.10 5.52
CA HIS A 55 4.49 -21.72 5.84
C HIS A 55 3.57 -21.78 4.62
N GLY A 56 2.86 -22.90 4.43
CA GLY A 56 1.99 -23.11 3.26
C GLY A 56 0.90 -22.03 3.10
N SER A 57 0.44 -21.42 4.19
CA SER A 57 -0.50 -20.30 4.13
C SER A 57 0.04 -19.07 3.40
N VAL A 58 1.37 -18.86 3.41
CA VAL A 58 2.03 -17.76 2.70
C VAL A 58 1.97 -18.01 1.20
N ILE A 59 2.30 -19.23 0.78
CA ILE A 59 2.22 -19.65 -0.64
C ILE A 59 0.78 -19.62 -1.14
N HIS A 60 -0.18 -20.10 -0.34
CA HIS A 60 -1.59 -20.09 -0.70
C HIS A 60 -2.11 -18.65 -0.92
N ARG A 61 -1.81 -17.73 0.01
CA ARG A 61 -2.19 -16.32 -0.12
C ARG A 61 -1.52 -15.65 -1.30
N LEU A 62 -0.24 -15.94 -1.53
CA LEU A 62 0.52 -15.42 -2.67
C LEU A 62 -0.09 -15.89 -3.99
N TRP A 63 -0.41 -17.17 -4.11
CA TRP A 63 -1.00 -17.74 -5.32
C TRP A 63 -2.38 -17.15 -5.62
N ASN A 64 -3.25 -17.04 -4.61
CA ASN A 64 -4.56 -16.41 -4.77
C ASN A 64 -4.44 -14.93 -5.17
N HIS A 65 -3.44 -14.22 -4.65
CA HIS A 65 -3.16 -12.84 -5.05
C HIS A 65 -2.71 -12.75 -6.52
N TYR A 66 -1.77 -13.61 -6.92
CA TYR A 66 -1.26 -13.67 -8.28
C TYR A 66 -2.34 -14.04 -9.29
N GLN A 67 -3.24 -14.97 -8.96
CA GLN A 67 -4.37 -15.30 -9.84
C GLN A 67 -5.33 -14.14 -10.05
N ARG A 68 -5.50 -13.26 -9.05
CA ARG A 68 -6.42 -12.12 -9.15
C ARG A 68 -5.80 -10.93 -9.87
N ASP A 69 -4.55 -10.62 -9.55
CA ASP A 69 -3.91 -9.36 -9.91
C ASP A 69 -2.79 -9.53 -10.95
N HIS A 70 -2.43 -10.77 -11.31
CA HIS A 70 -1.25 -11.12 -12.13
C HIS A 70 0.05 -10.50 -11.63
N ASP A 71 0.10 -10.19 -10.34
CA ASP A 71 1.21 -9.53 -9.68
C ASP A 71 1.62 -10.34 -8.43
N ALA A 72 2.92 -10.58 -8.32
CA ALA A 72 3.54 -11.21 -7.16
C ALA A 72 4.18 -10.18 -6.23
N SER A 73 4.31 -8.94 -6.70
CA SER A 73 4.89 -7.84 -5.94
C SER A 73 4.00 -7.48 -4.74
N ARG A 74 4.58 -6.72 -3.82
CA ARG A 74 3.78 -6.13 -2.76
C ARG A 74 2.95 -4.99 -3.34
N ARG A 75 1.62 -5.05 -3.16
CA ARG A 75 0.79 -3.86 -3.31
C ARG A 75 1.35 -2.76 -2.41
N ARG A 76 1.73 -1.63 -3.00
CA ARG A 76 1.93 -0.41 -2.21
C ARG A 76 0.61 -0.15 -1.49
N GLU A 77 0.64 -0.08 -0.16
CA GLU A 77 -0.51 0.37 0.61
C GLU A 77 -0.78 1.83 0.22
N SER A 78 -1.59 2.03 -0.81
CA SER A 78 -2.26 3.29 -1.01
C SER A 78 -3.31 3.37 0.10
N GLY A 79 -3.13 4.33 1.01
CA GLY A 79 -4.14 4.63 2.00
C GLY A 79 -5.47 4.99 1.33
N ARG A 80 -6.54 5.02 2.13
CA ARG A 80 -7.84 5.47 1.65
C ARG A 80 -7.69 6.84 0.99
N ARG A 81 -8.14 6.95 -0.27
CA ARG A 81 -8.10 8.22 -1.01
C ARG A 81 -8.80 9.31 -0.21
N ARG A 82 -8.10 10.41 0.05
CA ARG A 82 -8.67 11.58 0.74
C ARG A 82 -9.76 12.18 -0.15
N ILE A 83 -10.98 12.22 0.38
CA ILE A 83 -12.15 12.79 -0.30
C ILE A 83 -12.22 14.30 -0.05
N THR A 84 -11.76 14.78 1.11
CA THR A 84 -11.75 16.20 1.43
C THR A 84 -10.54 16.92 0.83
N THR A 85 -10.74 18.18 0.46
CA THR A 85 -9.65 19.09 0.08
C THR A 85 -9.14 19.78 1.36
N MET A 86 -7.89 20.22 1.38
CA MET A 86 -7.32 20.96 2.52
C MET A 86 -8.20 22.14 2.97
N ALA A 87 -8.76 22.91 2.02
CA ALA A 87 -9.70 24.00 2.31
C ALA A 87 -11.01 23.50 2.96
N GLY A 88 -11.50 22.33 2.56
CA GLY A 88 -12.67 21.69 3.16
C GLY A 88 -12.43 21.28 4.62
N ASP A 89 -11.24 20.79 4.94
CA ASP A 89 -10.88 20.45 6.31
C ASP A 89 -10.73 21.69 7.20
N CYS A 90 -10.16 22.77 6.67
CA CYS A 90 -10.15 24.07 7.36
C CYS A 90 -11.57 24.59 7.60
N TYR A 91 -12.49 24.39 6.65
CA TYR A 91 -13.90 24.77 6.81
C TYR A 91 -14.59 23.96 7.92
N LEU A 92 -14.38 22.63 7.95
CA LEU A 92 -14.90 21.76 9.00
C LEU A 92 -14.38 22.16 10.40
N LEU A 93 -13.08 22.45 10.51
CA LEU A 93 -12.49 22.91 11.76
C LEU A 93 -13.07 24.26 12.23
N GLN A 94 -13.39 25.16 11.31
CA GLN A 94 -14.05 26.42 11.65
C GLN A 94 -15.51 26.21 12.07
N CYS A 95 -16.24 25.33 11.37
CA CYS A 95 -17.63 25.04 11.69
C CYS A 95 -17.79 24.38 13.06
N THR A 96 -16.93 23.42 13.39
CA THR A 96 -16.92 22.79 14.73
C THR A 96 -16.65 23.80 15.85
N ARG A 97 -15.81 24.82 15.59
CA ARG A 97 -15.50 25.88 16.57
C ARG A 97 -16.61 26.93 16.70
N ARG A 98 -17.16 27.41 15.58
CA ARG A 98 -18.05 28.60 15.54
C ARG A 98 -19.54 28.28 15.39
N ARG A 99 -19.88 27.12 14.84
CA ARG A 99 -21.25 26.76 14.40
C ARG A 99 -21.64 25.35 14.86
N ARG A 100 -21.62 25.14 16.19
CA ARG A 100 -21.88 23.85 16.84
C ARG A 100 -23.26 23.24 16.55
N THR A 101 -24.23 24.04 16.10
CA THR A 101 -25.60 23.60 15.79
C THR A 101 -25.76 23.07 14.36
N LEU A 102 -24.75 23.21 13.50
CA LEU A 102 -24.82 22.69 12.13
C LEU A 102 -24.75 21.16 12.11
N THR A 103 -25.65 20.56 11.35
CA THR A 103 -25.67 19.12 11.16
C THR A 103 -24.66 18.69 10.10
N ALA A 104 -24.11 17.46 10.23
CA ALA A 104 -23.20 16.87 9.25
C ALA A 104 -23.79 16.85 7.83
N ARG A 105 -25.12 16.73 7.68
CA ARG A 105 -25.79 16.80 6.38
C ARG A 105 -25.69 18.18 5.74
N GLN A 106 -25.89 19.24 6.53
CA GLN A 106 -25.75 20.62 6.06
C GLN A 106 -24.30 20.94 5.69
N LEU A 107 -23.33 20.48 6.49
CA LEU A 107 -21.90 20.63 6.20
C LEU A 107 -21.50 19.90 4.92
N ALA A 108 -21.95 18.65 4.76
CA ALA A 108 -21.72 17.87 3.56
C ALA A 108 -22.29 18.54 2.30
N SER A 109 -23.51 19.09 2.38
CA SER A 109 -24.11 19.84 1.26
C SER A 109 -23.31 21.09 0.90
N GLN A 110 -22.86 21.87 1.88
CA GLN A 110 -22.05 23.07 1.65
C GLN A 110 -20.68 22.73 1.06
N LEU A 111 -20.02 21.71 1.61
CA LEU A 111 -18.75 21.22 1.08
C LEU A 111 -18.89 20.65 -0.32
N SER A 112 -19.98 19.95 -0.61
CA SER A 112 -20.24 19.39 -1.94
C SER A 112 -20.47 20.50 -2.97
N ALA A 113 -21.23 21.52 -2.61
CA ALA A 113 -21.47 22.68 -3.47
C ALA A 113 -20.18 23.45 -3.77
N ALA A 114 -19.33 23.66 -2.75
CA ALA A 114 -18.05 24.35 -2.92
C ALA A 114 -17.00 23.51 -3.69
N ALA A 115 -16.97 22.20 -3.47
CA ALA A 115 -15.98 21.31 -4.08
C ALA A 115 -16.39 20.79 -5.47
N GLY A 116 -17.64 21.01 -5.91
CA GLY A 116 -18.15 20.51 -7.19
C GLY A 116 -18.25 18.97 -7.29
N ARG A 117 -18.23 18.27 -6.14
CA ARG A 117 -18.32 16.79 -6.07
C ARG A 117 -19.12 16.36 -4.85
N PRO A 118 -19.86 15.23 -4.93
CA PRO A 118 -20.65 14.75 -3.80
C PRO A 118 -19.75 14.31 -2.64
N ILE A 119 -19.98 14.87 -1.46
CA ILE A 119 -19.31 14.52 -0.20
C ILE A 119 -20.35 13.90 0.73
N SER A 120 -20.03 12.72 1.27
CA SER A 120 -20.90 12.00 2.21
C SER A 120 -20.97 12.71 3.56
N ARG A 121 -22.14 12.64 4.22
CA ARG A 121 -22.33 13.08 5.62
C ARG A 121 -21.44 12.35 6.63
N GLN A 122 -20.90 11.19 6.29
CA GLN A 122 -19.95 10.49 7.16
C GLN A 122 -18.55 11.12 7.12
N THR A 123 -18.27 11.89 6.06
CA THR A 123 -17.00 12.58 5.86
C THR A 123 -17.00 13.99 6.46
N ALA A 124 -18.19 14.56 6.71
CA ALA A 124 -18.43 15.95 7.10
C ALA A 124 -18.86 16.09 8.57
#